data_AF-A0A1G0H1A4-F1
#
_entry.id   AF-A0A1G0H1A4-F1
#
_cell.length_a   1.000
_cell.length_b   1.000
_cell.length_c   1.000
_cell.angle_alpha   90.00
_cell.angle_beta   90.00
_cell.angle_gamma   90.00
#
_symmetry.space_group_name_H-M   'P 1'
#
loop_
_entity.id
_entity.type
_entity.pdbx_description
1 polymer ?
#
loop_
_entity_poly.entity_id
_entity_poly.type
_entity_poly.pdbx_seq_one_letter_code
_entity_poly.pdbx_strand_id
1 'polypeptide(L)'
;MLCYRHQVTIKWEDITFSKEGIEILIPRSKTDQSGEGQACTIPNSNEFVCAVSALKLWQEYSGLSEGCVFRGVSKSETILSHAIKLNQANLIIKSLAINCDLSNADQYSAHSLRHGFATEAAKKGAQFKSIMRQGRWRHEGTVLGYIEEGKRFEENAANTMFLHK
;
A
#
# COMPACT_ATOMS: atom_id res chain seq x y z
N MET A 1 0.04 -1.93 -0.20
CA MET A 1 1.12 -1.23 0.54
C MET A 1 2.20 -2.25 0.89
N LEU A 2 2.85 -2.79 -0.14
CA LEU A 2 3.86 -3.84 -0.04
C LEU A 2 4.93 -3.56 -1.12
N CYS A 3 6.14 -4.10 -1.00
CA CYS A 3 7.27 -3.76 -1.86
C CYS A 3 6.94 -3.87 -3.38
N TYR A 4 7.27 -2.82 -4.15
CA TYR A 4 6.86 -2.52 -5.55
C TYR A 4 6.93 -3.69 -6.55
N ARG A 5 7.82 -4.67 -6.37
CA ARG A 5 8.08 -5.73 -7.37
C ARG A 5 7.27 -7.01 -7.23
N HIS A 6 6.57 -7.24 -6.11
CA HIS A 6 5.91 -8.53 -5.84
C HIS A 6 4.44 -8.43 -5.40
N GLN A 7 3.83 -7.24 -5.41
CA GLN A 7 2.45 -7.06 -4.95
C GLN A 7 1.43 -7.75 -5.86
N VAL A 8 1.62 -7.65 -7.17
CA VAL A 8 0.69 -8.24 -8.14
C VAL A 8 0.78 -9.77 -8.18
N THR A 9 1.85 -10.35 -7.61
CA THR A 9 2.06 -11.79 -7.58
C THR A 9 1.60 -12.44 -6.26
N ILE A 10 1.00 -11.67 -5.35
CA ILE A 10 0.39 -12.22 -4.13
C ILE A 10 -0.68 -13.22 -4.54
N LYS A 11 -0.66 -14.38 -3.89
CA LYS A 11 -1.67 -15.40 -4.07
C LYS A 11 -2.57 -15.52 -2.85
N TRP A 12 -3.72 -16.15 -3.02
CA TRP A 12 -4.66 -16.36 -1.92
C TRP A 12 -4.05 -17.22 -0.79
N GLU A 13 -3.15 -18.14 -1.13
CA GLU A 13 -2.45 -18.97 -0.14
C GLU A 13 -1.48 -18.17 0.73
N ASP A 14 -1.09 -16.97 0.29
CA ASP A 14 -0.24 -16.06 1.06
C ASP A 14 -1.06 -15.25 2.10
N ILE A 15 -2.40 -15.33 2.10
CA ILE A 15 -3.27 -14.46 2.89
C ILE A 15 -4.00 -15.25 3.97
N THR A 16 -3.80 -14.82 5.22
CA THR A 16 -4.56 -15.32 6.38
C THR A 16 -5.50 -14.24 6.89
N PHE A 17 -6.80 -14.53 6.95
CA PHE A 17 -7.81 -13.63 7.52
C PHE A 17 -7.96 -13.86 9.02
N SER A 18 -8.10 -12.77 9.78
CA SER A 18 -8.42 -12.80 11.22
C SER A 18 -9.55 -11.81 11.54
N LYS A 19 -9.94 -11.73 12.82
CA LYS A 19 -10.93 -10.75 13.30
C LYS A 19 -10.38 -9.32 13.26
N GLU A 20 -9.07 -9.19 13.39
CA GLU A 20 -8.33 -7.92 13.50
C GLU A 20 -7.92 -7.39 12.12
N GLY A 21 -7.86 -8.24 11.08
CA GLY A 21 -7.54 -7.84 9.72
C GLY A 21 -7.06 -9.00 8.86
N ILE A 22 -5.99 -8.78 8.11
CA ILE A 22 -5.29 -9.81 7.34
C ILE A 22 -3.80 -9.80 7.61
N GLU A 23 -3.19 -10.98 7.52
CA GLU A 23 -1.76 -11.16 7.42
C GLU A 23 -1.41 -11.67 6.02
N ILE A 24 -0.44 -11.04 5.37
CA ILE A 24 0.05 -11.42 4.04
C ILE A 24 1.49 -11.89 4.21
N LEU A 25 1.74 -13.17 3.96
CA LEU A 25 3.08 -13.72 3.85
C LEU A 25 3.72 -13.29 2.53
N ILE A 26 4.94 -12.78 2.58
CA ILE A 26 5.68 -12.42 1.38
C ILE A 26 6.86 -13.37 1.26
N PRO A 27 6.74 -14.45 0.48
CA PRO A 27 7.70 -15.56 0.50
C PRO A 27 9.07 -15.19 -0.08
N ARG A 28 9.16 -14.16 -0.93
CA ARG A 28 10.44 -13.60 -1.38
C ARG A 28 10.38 -12.08 -1.42
N SER A 29 11.39 -11.46 -0.82
CA SER A 29 11.69 -10.05 -1.07
C SER A 29 13.07 -9.93 -1.73
N LYS A 30 13.31 -8.83 -2.48
CA LYS A 30 14.54 -8.55 -3.26
C LYS A 30 15.81 -8.34 -2.39
N THR A 31 15.77 -8.85 -1.18
CA THR A 31 16.23 -8.19 0.04
C THR A 31 16.40 -9.29 1.10
N ASP A 32 15.49 -10.26 1.10
CA ASP A 32 15.55 -11.47 1.89
C ASP A 32 16.41 -12.52 1.15
N GLN A 33 17.73 -12.47 1.41
CA GLN A 33 18.69 -13.45 0.88
C GLN A 33 18.60 -14.80 1.59
N SER A 34 18.06 -14.86 2.82
CA SER A 34 17.86 -16.08 3.61
C SER A 34 16.56 -16.82 3.28
N GLY A 35 15.58 -16.13 2.68
CA GLY A 35 14.30 -16.74 2.27
C GLY A 35 13.35 -16.99 3.44
N GLU A 36 13.49 -16.25 4.54
CA GLU A 36 12.62 -16.40 5.72
C GLU A 36 11.18 -15.94 5.44
N GLY A 37 10.98 -15.15 4.38
CA GLY A 37 9.72 -14.50 4.13
C GLY A 37 9.43 -13.41 5.17
N GLN A 38 8.50 -12.51 4.86
CA GLN A 38 8.05 -11.52 5.85
C GLN A 38 6.54 -11.40 5.81
N ALA A 39 5.92 -11.51 6.98
CA ALA A 39 4.52 -11.21 7.18
C ALA A 39 4.28 -9.70 7.18
N CYS A 40 3.20 -9.28 6.52
CA CYS A 40 2.68 -7.93 6.59
C CYS A 40 1.24 -7.96 7.06
N THR A 41 0.98 -7.33 8.19
CA THR A 41 -0.37 -7.18 8.71
C THR A 41 -1.04 -5.95 8.11
N ILE A 42 -2.30 -6.08 7.72
CA ILE A 42 -3.18 -4.98 7.33
C ILE A 42 -4.40 -5.06 8.24
N PRO A 43 -4.54 -4.16 9.23
CA PRO A 43 -5.68 -4.18 10.13
C PRO A 43 -6.98 -3.80 9.39
N ASN A 44 -8.10 -4.20 9.95
CA ASN A 44 -9.38 -3.60 9.60
C ASN A 44 -9.32 -2.08 9.86
N SER A 45 -9.97 -1.31 8.99
CA SER A 45 -10.06 0.14 9.06
C SER A 45 -11.53 0.57 8.96
N ASN A 46 -11.79 1.86 8.83
CA ASN A 46 -13.16 2.37 8.76
C ASN A 46 -13.95 1.79 7.57
N GLU A 47 -15.27 1.88 7.66
CA GLU A 47 -16.20 1.29 6.70
C GLU A 47 -16.04 1.78 5.26
N PHE A 48 -15.55 3.01 5.07
CA PHE A 48 -15.43 3.64 3.75
C PHE A 48 -14.16 3.24 3.00
N VAL A 49 -13.07 2.95 3.71
CA VAL A 49 -11.75 2.71 3.09
C VAL A 49 -11.05 1.55 3.79
N CYS A 50 -11.61 0.34 3.64
CA CYS A 50 -11.03 -0.88 4.19
C CYS A 50 -10.49 -1.83 3.12
N ALA A 51 -9.16 -1.99 3.10
CA ALA A 51 -8.48 -2.92 2.21
C ALA A 51 -8.90 -4.38 2.46
N VAL A 52 -9.20 -4.74 3.71
CA VAL A 52 -9.68 -6.08 4.07
C VAL A 52 -11.07 -6.32 3.49
N SER A 53 -11.99 -5.36 3.64
CA SER A 53 -13.33 -5.43 3.05
C SER A 53 -13.27 -5.46 1.53
N ALA A 54 -12.45 -4.62 0.91
CA ALA A 54 -12.26 -4.61 -0.55
C ALA A 54 -11.74 -5.96 -1.08
N LEU A 55 -10.81 -6.59 -0.35
CA LEU A 55 -10.28 -7.90 -0.70
C LEU A 55 -11.36 -9.00 -0.57
N LYS A 56 -12.17 -8.97 0.49
CA LYS A 56 -13.28 -9.92 0.68
C LYS A 56 -14.34 -9.77 -0.42
N LEU A 57 -14.73 -8.54 -0.76
CA LEU A 57 -15.66 -8.25 -1.85
C LEU A 57 -15.11 -8.77 -3.19
N TRP A 58 -13.81 -8.58 -3.43
CA TRP A 58 -13.16 -9.15 -4.62
C TRP A 58 -13.19 -10.68 -4.60
N GLN A 59 -12.94 -11.32 -3.46
CA GLN A 59 -13.00 -12.77 -3.32
C GLN A 59 -14.40 -13.31 -3.66
N GLU A 60 -15.43 -12.68 -3.11
CA GLU A 60 -16.83 -13.03 -3.34
C GLU A 60 -17.22 -12.86 -4.82
N TYR A 61 -16.89 -11.70 -5.40
CA TYR A 61 -17.20 -11.41 -6.81
C TYR A 61 -16.47 -12.34 -7.78
N SER A 62 -15.19 -12.62 -7.52
CA SER A 62 -14.37 -13.46 -8.40
C SER A 62 -14.63 -14.95 -8.23
N GLY A 63 -15.17 -15.37 -7.07
CA GLY A 63 -15.30 -16.78 -6.70
C GLY A 63 -13.97 -17.50 -6.50
N LEU A 64 -12.86 -16.74 -6.35
CA LEU A 64 -11.52 -17.30 -6.28
C LEU A 64 -11.04 -17.42 -4.84
N SER A 65 -10.52 -18.59 -4.49
CA SER A 65 -9.85 -18.84 -3.21
C SER A 65 -8.42 -19.35 -3.35
N GLU A 66 -7.91 -19.46 -4.58
CA GLU A 66 -6.58 -19.98 -4.89
C GLU A 66 -5.90 -19.26 -6.07
N GLY A 67 -4.58 -19.33 -6.10
CA GLY A 67 -3.75 -18.66 -7.10
C GLY A 67 -3.72 -17.13 -6.95
N CYS A 68 -3.41 -16.43 -8.04
CA CYS A 68 -3.15 -14.98 -7.99
C CYS A 68 -4.38 -14.20 -7.52
N VAL A 69 -4.18 -13.26 -6.59
CA VAL A 69 -5.24 -12.35 -6.11
C VAL A 69 -5.57 -11.31 -7.17
N PHE A 70 -4.54 -10.63 -7.68
CA PHE A 70 -4.70 -9.56 -8.66
C PHE A 70 -4.65 -10.12 -10.08
N ARG A 71 -5.81 -10.58 -10.60
CA ARG A 71 -5.91 -11.16 -11.94
C ARG A 71 -6.30 -10.15 -13.00
N GLY A 72 -5.86 -10.39 -14.23
CA GLY A 72 -6.32 -9.62 -15.38
C GLY A 72 -7.81 -9.86 -15.62
N VAL A 73 -8.51 -8.85 -16.13
CA VAL A 73 -9.90 -8.95 -16.60
C VAL A 73 -9.90 -8.62 -18.08
N SER A 74 -10.52 -9.49 -18.90
CA SER A 74 -10.64 -9.26 -20.33
C SER A 74 -11.65 -8.15 -20.64
N LYS A 75 -11.71 -7.71 -21.90
CA LYS A 75 -12.76 -6.78 -22.36
C LYS A 75 -14.17 -7.36 -22.27
N SER A 76 -14.31 -8.68 -22.22
CA SER A 76 -15.56 -9.40 -22.01
C SER A 76 -15.83 -9.71 -20.53
N GLU A 77 -15.19 -8.97 -19.62
CA GLU A 77 -15.33 -9.08 -18.16
C GLU A 77 -14.96 -10.47 -17.60
N THR A 78 -14.17 -11.24 -18.35
CA THR A 78 -13.72 -12.56 -17.92
C THR A 78 -12.45 -12.45 -17.11
N ILE A 79 -12.45 -13.04 -15.91
CA ILE A 79 -11.27 -13.09 -15.02
C ILE A 79 -10.26 -14.09 -15.57
N LEU A 80 -9.03 -13.64 -15.76
CA LEU A 80 -7.93 -14.42 -16.35
C LEU A 80 -7.18 -15.22 -15.27
N SER A 81 -6.45 -16.26 -15.66
CA SER A 81 -5.71 -17.12 -14.73
C SER A 81 -4.39 -16.52 -14.22
N HIS A 82 -3.83 -15.53 -14.92
CA HIS A 82 -2.54 -14.93 -14.62
C HIS A 82 -2.68 -13.62 -13.82
N ALA A 83 -1.67 -13.32 -13.02
CA ALA A 83 -1.53 -12.04 -12.35
C ALA A 83 -1.44 -10.87 -13.34
N ILE A 84 -2.00 -9.71 -12.98
CA ILE A 84 -1.74 -8.48 -13.72
C ILE A 84 -0.26 -8.11 -13.69
N LYS A 85 0.21 -7.45 -14.74
CA LYS A 85 1.53 -6.86 -14.78
C LYS A 85 1.56 -5.58 -13.94
N LEU A 86 2.74 -5.23 -13.44
CA LEU A 86 2.93 -3.99 -12.66
C LEU A 86 2.49 -2.73 -13.42
N ASN A 87 2.74 -2.67 -14.73
CA ASN A 87 2.28 -1.56 -15.55
C ASN A 87 0.75 -1.47 -15.60
N GLN A 88 0.03 -2.61 -15.59
CA GLN A 88 -1.43 -2.60 -15.54
C GLN A 88 -1.94 -2.07 -14.18
N ALA A 89 -1.30 -2.44 -13.07
CA ALA A 89 -1.62 -1.87 -11.77
C ALA A 89 -1.43 -0.33 -11.75
N ASN A 90 -0.34 0.17 -12.33
CA ASN A 90 -0.13 1.63 -12.46
C ASN A 90 -1.18 2.29 -13.36
N LEU A 91 -1.60 1.65 -14.45
CA LEU A 91 -2.69 2.17 -15.30
C LEU A 91 -4.02 2.25 -14.55
N ILE A 92 -4.34 1.23 -13.73
CA ILE A 92 -5.53 1.26 -12.87
C ILE A 92 -5.46 2.44 -11.89
N ILE A 93 -4.33 2.62 -11.23
CA ILE A 93 -4.14 3.73 -10.27
C ILE A 93 -4.30 5.09 -10.96
N LYS A 94 -3.72 5.27 -12.15
CA LYS A 94 -3.88 6.51 -12.93
C LYS A 94 -5.33 6.74 -13.33
N SER A 95 -6.01 5.70 -13.81
CA SER A 95 -7.43 5.79 -14.17
C SER A 95 -8.29 6.20 -12.97
N LEU A 96 -8.02 5.64 -11.79
CA LEU A 96 -8.71 6.03 -10.56
C LEU A 96 -8.42 7.49 -10.20
N ALA A 97 -7.16 7.93 -10.30
CA ALA A 97 -6.80 9.32 -10.03
C ALA A 97 -7.50 10.31 -10.98
N ILE A 98 -7.63 9.96 -12.27
CA ILE A 98 -8.38 10.75 -13.26
C ILE A 98 -9.86 10.80 -12.88
N ASN A 99 -10.47 9.65 -12.57
CA ASN A 99 -11.89 9.58 -12.21
C ASN A 99 -12.23 10.29 -10.89
N CYS A 100 -11.24 10.54 -10.04
CA CYS A 100 -11.38 11.30 -8.79
C CYS A 100 -10.97 12.78 -8.96
N ASP A 101 -10.74 13.26 -10.18
CA ASP A 101 -10.35 14.64 -10.49
C ASP A 101 -9.11 15.13 -9.72
N LEU A 102 -8.15 14.23 -9.46
CA LEU A 102 -6.92 14.60 -8.78
C LEU A 102 -5.99 15.39 -9.70
N SER A 103 -5.37 16.45 -9.18
CA SER A 103 -4.32 17.18 -9.90
C SER A 103 -3.12 16.27 -10.18
N ASN A 104 -2.50 16.42 -11.35
CA ASN A 104 -1.38 15.57 -11.81
C ASN A 104 -1.72 14.07 -11.82
N ALA A 105 -2.97 13.71 -12.16
CA ALA A 105 -3.44 12.31 -12.19
C ALA A 105 -2.53 11.36 -13.00
N ASP A 106 -1.87 11.87 -14.03
CA ASP A 106 -0.93 11.15 -14.89
C ASP A 106 0.36 10.70 -14.16
N GLN A 107 0.70 11.33 -13.04
CA GLN A 107 1.88 11.04 -12.22
C GLN A 107 1.61 10.02 -11.11
N TYR A 108 0.35 9.62 -10.89
CA TYR A 108 0.03 8.63 -9.87
C TYR A 108 0.54 7.24 -10.25
N SER A 109 1.05 6.53 -9.25
CA SER A 109 1.58 5.19 -9.39
C SER A 109 1.49 4.44 -8.07
N ALA A 110 1.78 3.13 -8.09
CA ALA A 110 1.91 2.35 -6.87
C ALA A 110 2.99 2.90 -5.92
N HIS A 111 4.01 3.57 -6.47
CA HIS A 111 5.04 4.24 -5.66
C HIS A 111 4.47 5.47 -4.94
N SER A 112 3.65 6.28 -5.63
CA SER A 112 2.98 7.44 -5.06
C SER A 112 2.10 7.07 -3.87
N LEU A 113 1.37 5.94 -3.96
CA LEU A 113 0.57 5.43 -2.83
C LEU A 113 1.41 5.02 -1.62
N ARG A 114 2.60 4.45 -1.84
CA ARG A 114 3.52 4.08 -0.75
C ARG A 114 4.15 5.32 -0.10
N HIS A 115 4.51 6.32 -0.90
CA HIS A 115 4.97 7.62 -0.44
C HIS A 115 3.91 8.32 0.41
N GLY A 116 2.72 8.52 -0.17
CA GLY A 116 1.59 9.17 0.51
C GLY A 116 1.20 8.49 1.83
N PHE A 117 1.30 7.15 1.91
CA PHE A 117 1.12 6.46 3.18
C PHE A 117 2.11 6.91 4.27
N ALA A 118 3.42 7.01 3.97
CA ALA A 118 4.39 7.46 4.97
C ALA A 118 4.11 8.89 5.41
N THR A 119 3.86 9.79 4.45
CA THR A 119 3.57 11.20 4.71
C THR A 119 2.32 11.35 5.60
N GLU A 120 1.23 10.66 5.27
CA GLU A 120 -0.02 10.74 6.04
C GLU A 120 0.08 10.05 7.41
N ALA A 121 0.80 8.92 7.51
CA ALA A 121 1.05 8.28 8.80
C ALA A 121 1.89 9.19 9.71
N ALA A 122 2.88 9.88 9.16
CA ALA A 122 3.70 10.84 9.88
C ALA A 122 2.91 12.04 10.41
N LYS A 123 2.06 12.63 9.55
CA LYS A 123 1.10 13.69 9.93
C LYS A 123 0.20 13.27 11.08
N LYS A 124 -0.22 12.00 11.10
CA LYS A 124 -1.05 11.43 12.18
C LYS A 124 -0.25 10.99 13.41
N GLY A 125 1.04 11.31 13.49
CA GLY A 125 1.88 11.03 14.65
C GLY A 125 2.35 9.58 14.77
N ALA A 126 2.26 8.77 13.71
CA ALA A 126 2.76 7.40 13.75
C ALA A 126 4.30 7.39 13.96
N GLN A 127 4.77 6.46 14.79
CA GLN A 127 6.20 6.34 15.08
C GLN A 127 7.00 5.94 13.84
N PHE A 128 8.19 6.54 13.68
CA PHE A 128 9.14 6.25 12.60
C PHE A 128 9.35 4.74 12.36
N LYS A 129 9.61 3.98 13.43
CA LYS A 129 9.83 2.52 13.37
C LYS A 129 8.62 1.77 12.83
N SER A 130 7.40 2.20 13.18
CA SER A 130 6.15 1.60 12.69
C SER A 130 5.95 1.88 11.21
N ILE A 131 6.23 3.11 10.75
CA ILE A 131 6.15 3.49 9.33
C ILE A 131 7.18 2.69 8.51
N MET A 132 8.44 2.63 8.98
CA MET A 132 9.52 1.85 8.38
C MET A 132 9.13 0.37 8.23
N ARG A 133 8.60 -0.23 9.30
CA ARG A 133 8.14 -1.63 9.30
C ARG A 133 7.00 -1.85 8.31
N GLN A 134 5.95 -1.02 8.38
CA GLN A 134 4.76 -1.18 7.53
C GLN A 134 5.09 -1.00 6.05
N GLY A 135 5.81 0.07 5.71
CA GLY A 135 6.18 0.31 4.33
C GLY A 135 7.39 -0.47 3.87
N ARG A 136 8.06 -1.24 4.75
CA ARG A 136 9.21 -2.09 4.46
C ARG A 136 10.38 -1.32 3.83
N TRP A 137 10.68 -0.15 4.36
CA TRP A 137 11.87 0.61 3.98
C TRP A 137 13.10 0.06 4.71
N ARG A 138 14.22 -0.01 3.99
CA ARG A 138 15.51 -0.43 4.56
C ARG A 138 16.35 0.75 5.01
N HIS A 139 16.32 1.82 4.22
CA HIS A 139 17.11 3.01 4.45
C HIS A 139 16.23 4.08 5.08
N GLU A 140 16.67 4.56 6.24
CA GLU A 140 15.95 5.56 7.02
C GLU A 140 15.83 6.89 6.26
N GLY A 141 16.90 7.30 5.57
CA GLY A 141 16.94 8.57 4.83
C GLY A 141 15.80 8.75 3.81
N THR A 142 15.35 7.66 3.19
CA THR A 142 14.19 7.73 2.26
C THR A 142 12.90 8.09 2.98
N VAL A 143 12.68 7.57 4.19
CA VAL A 143 11.46 7.80 4.95
C VAL A 143 11.49 9.12 5.70
N LEU A 144 12.68 9.56 6.14
CA LEU A 144 12.87 10.86 6.78
C LEU A 144 12.37 12.01 5.89
N GLY A 145 12.73 12.03 4.60
CA GLY A 145 12.21 13.05 3.68
C GLY A 145 10.69 13.05 3.55
N TYR A 146 10.05 11.88 3.64
CA TYR A 146 8.58 11.76 3.56
C TYR A 146 7.90 12.23 4.85
N ILE A 147 8.55 12.02 5.99
CA ILE A 147 8.08 12.48 7.30
C ILE A 147 8.25 13.99 7.43
N GLU A 148 9.39 14.54 7.01
CA GLU A 148 9.65 15.98 6.97
C GLU A 148 8.61 16.70 6.09
N GLU A 149 8.29 16.13 4.92
CA GLU A 149 7.21 16.63 4.07
C GLU A 149 5.86 16.61 4.82
N GLY A 150 5.57 15.53 5.55
CA GLY A 150 4.35 15.40 6.34
C GLY A 150 4.24 16.42 7.46
N LYS A 151 5.34 16.70 8.17
CA LYS A 151 5.38 17.55 9.36
C LYS A 151 5.81 18.99 9.11
N ARG A 152 5.94 19.40 7.84
CA ARG A 152 6.53 20.67 7.40
C ARG A 152 5.97 21.93 8.09
N PHE A 153 4.71 21.90 8.50
CA PHE A 153 4.05 23.01 9.19
C PHE A 153 4.04 22.88 10.71
N GLU A 154 4.10 21.66 11.26
CA GLU A 154 4.04 21.42 12.71
C GLU A 154 5.43 21.57 13.35
N GLU A 155 6.45 20.98 12.73
CA GLU A 155 7.86 21.03 13.17
C GLU A 155 8.63 22.17 12.49
N ASN A 156 7.97 23.31 12.29
CA ASN A 156 8.62 24.49 11.70
C ASN A 156 9.26 25.35 12.80
N ALA A 157 10.55 25.64 12.68
CA ALA A 157 11.28 26.51 13.62
C ALA A 157 10.67 27.93 13.75
N ALA A 158 9.93 28.40 12.75
CA ALA A 158 9.15 29.63 12.87
C ALA A 158 8.10 29.55 13.98
N ASN A 159 7.48 28.38 14.21
CA ASN A 159 6.48 28.21 15.27
C ASN A 159 7.10 28.43 16.66
N THR A 160 8.35 27.99 16.87
CA THR A 160 9.07 28.25 18.13
C THR A 160 9.45 29.72 18.32
N MET A 161 9.49 30.53 17.25
CA MET A 161 9.76 31.97 17.35
C MET A 161 8.50 32.81 17.63
N PHE A 162 7.31 32.30 17.30
CA PHE A 162 6.06 33.08 17.41
C PHE A 162 5.07 32.53 18.46
N LEU A 163 5.31 31.36 19.03
CA LEU A 163 4.52 30.80 20.14
C LEU A 163 5.15 31.12 21.50
N HIS A 164 5.22 32.40 21.85
CA HIS A 164 5.33 32.84 23.23
C HIS A 164 3.93 33.30 23.69
N LYS A 165 3.30 32.51 24.57
CA LYS A 165 2.23 32.97 25.47
C LYS A 165 2.74 32.85 26.89
#